data_AF-A0A8J8CPM6-F1
#
_entry.id   AF-A0A8J8CPM6-F1
#
_cell.length_a   1.000
_cell.length_b   1.000
_cell.length_c   1.000
_cell.angle_alpha   90.00
_cell.angle_beta   90.00
_cell.angle_gamma   90.00
#
_symmetry.space_group_name_H-M   'P 1'
#
loop_
_entity.id
_entity.type
_entity.pdbx_description
1 polymer ?
#
loop_
_entity_poly.entity_id
_entity_poly.type
_entity_poly.pdbx_seq_one_letter_code
_entity_poly.pdbx_strand_id
1 'polypeptide(L)'
;MLNDKLPEDLQEKLTESFGDVNAILKALGTSQRQKILISLLDAPKTFHELKDQVDLGRTALSNHLAILKGASLIGKIHHGYYRITQKGQDFLQAICIAYEHSLTEEAKQKEAEQKKFLMDTFLQRKTK
;
A
#
# COMPACT_ATOMS: atom_id res chain seq x y z
N MET A 1 6.49 -15.48 0.21
CA MET A 1 6.56 -15.15 1.65
C MET A 1 7.71 -14.19 1.81
N LEU A 2 7.45 -12.93 2.16
CA LEU A 2 8.51 -11.98 2.49
C LEU A 2 9.18 -12.46 3.78
N ASN A 3 10.51 -12.45 3.81
CA ASN A 3 11.32 -12.97 4.90
C ASN A 3 11.09 -12.12 6.16
N ASP A 4 10.82 -12.72 7.32
CA ASP A 4 10.62 -12.00 8.60
C ASP A 4 11.88 -11.27 9.11
N LYS A 5 13.03 -11.46 8.45
CA LYS A 5 14.26 -10.74 8.75
C LYS A 5 14.43 -9.56 7.81
N LEU A 6 14.55 -8.37 8.39
CA LEU A 6 14.99 -7.17 7.68
C LEU A 6 16.36 -7.45 7.03
N PRO A 7 16.57 -7.03 5.76
CA PRO A 7 17.88 -7.13 5.14
C PRO A 7 18.95 -6.41 5.97
N GLU A 8 20.13 -7.03 6.13
CA GLU A 8 21.24 -6.42 6.87
C GLU A 8 21.71 -5.09 6.25
N ASP A 9 21.49 -4.91 4.95
CA ASP A 9 21.86 -3.74 4.16
C ASP A 9 20.68 -2.78 3.89
N LEU A 10 19.58 -2.89 4.66
CA LEU A 10 18.35 -2.12 4.41
C LEU A 10 18.56 -0.61 4.43
N GLN A 11 19.33 -0.10 5.39
CA GLN A 11 19.58 1.33 5.53
C GLN A 11 20.31 1.90 4.29
N GLU A 12 21.33 1.20 3.82
CA GLU A 12 22.11 1.57 2.64
C GLU A 12 21.22 1.57 1.40
N LYS A 13 20.52 0.46 1.14
CA LYS A 13 19.60 0.33 0.00
C LYS A 13 18.52 1.40 -0.03
N LEU A 14 17.91 1.73 1.12
CA LEU A 14 16.89 2.79 1.19
C LEU A 14 17.48 4.18 0.97
N THR A 15 18.71 4.41 1.41
CA THR A 15 19.39 5.70 1.22
C THR A 15 19.76 5.90 -0.25
N GLU A 16 20.33 4.87 -0.89
CA GLU A 16 20.69 4.91 -2.32
C GLU A 16 19.46 5.08 -3.23
N SER A 17 18.36 4.42 -2.88
CA SER A 17 17.10 4.47 -3.65
C SER A 17 16.13 5.54 -3.18
N PHE A 18 16.52 6.44 -2.27
CA PHE A 18 15.61 7.36 -1.58
C PHE A 18 14.77 8.21 -2.54
N GLY A 19 15.39 8.72 -3.61
CA GLY A 19 14.69 9.51 -4.63
C GLY A 19 13.58 8.74 -5.34
N ASP A 20 13.89 7.53 -5.79
CA ASP A 20 12.96 6.66 -6.50
C ASP A 20 11.84 6.17 -5.59
N VAL A 21 12.18 5.76 -4.36
CA VAL A 21 11.21 5.37 -3.34
C VAL A 21 10.27 6.53 -3.02
N ASN A 22 10.79 7.74 -2.82
CA ASN A 22 9.97 8.91 -2.55
C ASN A 22 9.03 9.25 -3.72
N ALA A 23 9.48 9.11 -4.97
CA ALA A 23 8.62 9.30 -6.14
C ALA A 23 7.45 8.30 -6.18
N ILE A 24 7.72 7.03 -5.83
CA ILE A 24 6.70 5.99 -5.74
C ILE A 24 5.73 6.27 -4.60
N LEU A 25 6.23 6.61 -3.41
CA LEU A 25 5.39 6.96 -2.25
C LEU A 25 4.48 8.15 -2.56
N LYS A 26 5.00 9.19 -3.22
CA LYS A 26 4.19 10.32 -3.70
C LYS A 26 3.13 9.88 -4.71
N ALA A 27 3.47 8.99 -5.64
CA ALA A 27 2.53 8.44 -6.60
C ALA A 27 1.43 7.58 -5.92
N LEU A 28 1.75 6.88 -4.83
CA LEU A 28 0.81 6.06 -4.08
C LEU A 28 -0.01 6.85 -3.04
N GLY A 29 0.46 8.01 -2.59
CA GLY A 29 -0.13 8.77 -1.48
C GLY A 29 -1.49 9.44 -1.75
N THR A 30 -2.15 9.16 -2.87
CA THR A 30 -3.51 9.68 -3.15
C THR A 30 -4.48 8.54 -3.36
N SER A 31 -5.60 8.58 -2.63
CA SER A 31 -6.67 7.58 -2.69
C SER A 31 -7.19 7.35 -4.11
N GLN A 32 -7.31 8.39 -4.94
CA GLN A 32 -7.72 8.24 -6.34
C GLN A 32 -6.71 7.45 -7.18
N ARG A 33 -5.40 7.65 -6.95
CA ARG A 33 -4.36 6.88 -7.64
C ARG A 33 -4.33 5.44 -7.18
N GLN A 34 -4.56 5.19 -5.90
CA GLN A 34 -4.73 3.83 -5.36
C GLN A 34 -5.95 3.14 -5.97
N LYS A 35 -7.10 3.80 -6.06
CA LYS A 35 -8.32 3.27 -6.72
C LYS A 35 -8.06 2.89 -8.18
N ILE A 36 -7.34 3.73 -8.94
CA ILE A 36 -6.93 3.41 -10.32
C ILE A 36 -6.07 2.15 -10.35
N LEU A 37 -5.05 2.04 -9.49
CA LEU A 37 -4.17 0.87 -9.46
C LEU A 37 -4.92 -0.41 -9.08
N ILE A 38 -5.80 -0.34 -8.07
CA ILE A 38 -6.64 -1.46 -7.63
C ILE A 38 -7.57 -1.91 -8.75
N SER A 39 -8.20 -0.97 -9.46
CA SER A 39 -9.05 -1.25 -10.62
C SER A 39 -8.29 -2.02 -11.72
N LEU A 40 -7.01 -1.72 -11.92
CA LEU A 40 -6.15 -2.36 -12.92
C LEU A 40 -5.58 -3.73 -12.50
N LEU A 41 -5.81 -4.20 -11.26
CA LEU A 41 -5.37 -5.52 -10.81
C LEU A 41 -6.13 -6.66 -11.49
N ASP A 42 -7.40 -6.42 -11.81
CA ASP A 42 -8.29 -7.40 -12.45
C ASP A 42 -7.91 -7.60 -13.93
N ALA A 43 -7.91 -6.53 -14.70
CA ALA A 43 -7.57 -6.55 -16.13
C ALA A 43 -7.09 -5.16 -16.62
N PRO A 44 -6.39 -5.09 -17.76
CA PRO A 44 -6.12 -3.82 -18.43
C PRO A 44 -7.42 -3.06 -18.76
N LYS A 45 -7.42 -1.73 -18.64
CA LYS A 45 -8.60 -0.88 -18.87
C LYS A 45 -8.28 0.33 -19.74
N THR A 46 -9.26 0.76 -20.51
CA THR A 46 -9.22 2.01 -21.27
C THR A 46 -9.35 3.23 -20.37
N PHE A 47 -9.09 4.41 -20.92
CA PHE A 47 -9.34 5.68 -20.25
C PHE A 47 -10.81 5.84 -19.83
N HIS A 48 -11.76 5.42 -20.68
CA HIS A 48 -13.19 5.60 -20.39
C HIS A 48 -13.64 4.72 -19.24
N GLU A 49 -13.27 3.44 -19.25
CA GLU A 49 -13.59 2.50 -18.17
C GLU A 49 -13.00 2.97 -16.83
N LEU A 50 -11.76 3.46 -16.83
CA LEU A 50 -11.15 4.03 -15.63
C LEU A 50 -11.92 5.25 -15.15
N LYS A 51 -12.27 6.16 -16.06
CA LYS A 51 -13.03 7.38 -15.73
C LYS A 51 -14.35 7.06 -15.04
N ASP A 52 -15.06 6.05 -15.53
CA ASP A 52 -16.37 5.66 -15.02
C ASP A 52 -16.26 4.97 -13.65
N GLN A 53 -15.18 4.20 -13.42
CA GLN A 53 -14.97 3.50 -12.15
C GLN A 53 -14.47 4.39 -11.01
N VAL A 54 -13.63 5.40 -11.30
CA VAL A 54 -13.05 6.25 -10.24
C VAL A 54 -13.75 7.60 -10.06
N ASP A 55 -14.83 7.84 -10.80
CA ASP A 55 -15.64 9.06 -10.77
C ASP A 55 -14.80 10.34 -10.86
N LEU A 56 -13.99 10.45 -11.93
CA LEU A 56 -13.10 11.58 -12.16
C LEU A 56 -13.44 12.36 -13.42
N GLY A 57 -13.12 13.66 -13.37
CA GLY A 57 -13.04 14.51 -14.56
C GLY A 57 -11.89 14.08 -15.48
N ARG A 58 -12.01 14.38 -16.79
CA ARG A 58 -11.02 13.98 -17.81
C ARG A 58 -9.61 14.49 -17.50
N THR A 59 -9.47 15.76 -17.12
CA THR A 59 -8.18 16.38 -16.80
C THR A 59 -7.54 15.75 -15.56
N ALA A 60 -8.34 15.49 -14.52
CA ALA A 60 -7.87 14.87 -13.28
C ALA A 60 -7.36 13.44 -13.53
N LEU A 61 -8.12 12.63 -14.27
CA LEU A 61 -7.70 11.27 -14.61
C LEU A 61 -6.42 11.27 -15.46
N SER A 62 -6.33 12.13 -16.48
CA SER A 62 -5.10 12.25 -17.30
C SER A 62 -3.88 12.59 -16.45
N ASN A 63 -4.01 13.52 -15.50
CA ASN A 63 -2.93 13.88 -14.59
C ASN A 63 -2.51 12.70 -13.70
N HIS A 64 -3.48 11.99 -13.11
CA HIS A 64 -3.18 10.80 -12.31
C HIS A 64 -2.49 9.70 -13.11
N LEU A 65 -2.96 9.42 -14.33
CA LEU A 65 -2.33 8.43 -15.21
C LEU A 65 -0.92 8.85 -15.62
N ALA A 66 -0.67 10.14 -15.86
CA ALA A 66 0.67 10.65 -16.14
C ALA A 66 1.62 10.43 -14.96
N ILE A 67 1.19 10.73 -13.73
CA ILE A 67 1.98 10.52 -12.51
C ILE A 67 2.27 9.03 -12.30
N LEU A 68 1.25 8.18 -12.39
CA LEU A 68 1.40 6.73 -12.22
C LEU A 68 2.32 6.10 -13.28
N LYS A 69 2.21 6.57 -14.52
CA LYS A 69 3.08 6.15 -15.62
C LYS A 69 4.51 6.65 -15.41
N GLY A 70 4.69 7.90 -14.97
CA GLY A 70 6.01 8.46 -14.65
C GLY A 70 6.73 7.68 -13.55
N ALA A 71 5.99 7.19 -12.55
CA ALA A 71 6.52 6.30 -11.50
C ALA A 71 6.70 4.84 -11.93
N SER A 72 6.36 4.51 -13.19
CA SER A 72 6.37 3.15 -13.75
C SER A 72 5.48 2.15 -13.00
N LEU A 73 4.41 2.62 -12.35
CA LEU A 73 3.41 1.78 -11.67
C LEU A 73 2.35 1.27 -12.64
N ILE A 74 2.15 1.98 -13.75
CA ILE A 74 1.29 1.55 -14.86
C ILE A 74 2.03 1.68 -16.19
N GLY A 75 1.66 0.84 -17.15
CA GLY A 75 2.11 0.89 -18.54
C GLY A 75 0.95 1.12 -19.50
N LYS A 76 1.27 1.45 -20.75
CA LYS A 76 0.31 1.49 -21.86
C LYS A 76 0.64 0.32 -22.79
N ILE A 77 -0.36 -0.52 -23.10
CA ILE A 77 -0.16 -1.67 -23.98
C ILE A 77 -0.28 -1.20 -25.44
N HIS A 78 -1.51 -1.12 -25.95
CA HIS A 78 -1.88 -0.61 -27.27
C HIS A 78 -3.26 0.08 -27.20
N HIS A 79 -3.62 0.88 -28.21
CA HIS A 79 -4.98 1.45 -28.40
C HIS A 79 -5.64 2.16 -27.20
N GLY A 80 -4.86 2.71 -26.26
CA GLY A 80 -5.43 3.45 -25.12
C GLY A 80 -5.72 2.61 -23.88
N TYR A 81 -5.30 1.34 -23.85
CA TYR A 81 -5.36 0.49 -22.66
C TYR A 81 -4.18 0.74 -21.73
N TYR A 82 -4.50 0.84 -20.45
CA TYR A 82 -3.57 0.92 -19.32
C TYR A 82 -3.54 -0.41 -18.59
N ARG A 83 -2.37 -0.79 -18.10
CA ARG A 83 -2.21 -1.95 -17.21
C ARG A 83 -1.33 -1.60 -16.03
N ILE A 84 -1.53 -2.26 -14.90
CA ILE A 84 -0.55 -2.22 -13.81
C ILE A 84 0.74 -2.92 -14.25
N THR A 85 1.90 -2.42 -13.82
CA THR A 85 3.20 -3.08 -14.03
C THR A 85 3.48 -4.07 -12.90
N GLN A 86 4.48 -4.94 -13.07
CA GLN A 86 4.94 -5.81 -11.98
C GLN A 86 5.35 -4.98 -10.75
N LYS A 87 6.12 -3.91 -10.97
CA LYS A 87 6.48 -2.94 -9.92
C LYS A 87 5.25 -2.40 -9.19
N GLY A 88 4.20 -2.01 -9.92
CA GLY A 88 2.94 -1.55 -9.32
C GLY A 88 2.28 -2.61 -8.44
N GLN A 89 2.25 -3.87 -8.90
CA GLN A 89 1.72 -4.99 -8.13
C GLN A 89 2.54 -5.26 -6.87
N ASP A 90 3.87 -5.29 -6.98
CA ASP A 90 4.77 -5.55 -5.84
C ASP A 90 4.58 -4.51 -4.72
N PHE A 91 4.44 -3.24 -5.07
CA PHE A 91 4.17 -2.18 -4.10
C PHE A 91 2.79 -2.30 -3.43
N LEU A 92 1.74 -2.62 -4.19
CA LEU A 92 0.41 -2.83 -3.61
C LEU A 92 0.38 -4.05 -2.68
N GLN A 93 1.06 -5.13 -3.06
CA GLN A 93 1.19 -6.33 -2.24
C GLN A 93 1.94 -6.03 -0.94
N ALA A 94 3.07 -5.32 -1.02
CA ALA A 94 3.84 -4.92 0.16
C ALA A 94 3.00 -4.06 1.14
N ILE A 95 2.19 -3.13 0.61
CA ILE A 95 1.27 -2.32 1.43
C ILE A 95 0.22 -3.20 2.13
N CYS A 96 -0.40 -4.15 1.41
CA CYS A 96 -1.41 -5.04 1.97
C CYS A 96 -0.85 -5.89 3.11
N ILE A 97 0.32 -6.51 2.88
CA ILE A 97 1.02 -7.32 3.89
C ILE A 97 1.38 -6.46 5.11
N ALA A 98 1.97 -5.28 4.89
CA ALA A 98 2.34 -4.39 5.98
C ALA A 98 1.12 -3.96 6.82
N TYR A 99 -0.02 -3.70 6.17
CA TYR A 99 -1.26 -3.34 6.85
C TYR A 99 -1.85 -4.52 7.64
N GLU A 100 -1.91 -5.72 7.07
CA GLU A 100 -2.36 -6.94 7.75
C GLU A 100 -1.50 -7.25 8.99
N HIS A 101 -0.18 -7.07 8.87
CA HIS A 101 0.74 -7.20 10.00
C HIS A 101 0.43 -6.16 11.08
N SER A 102 0.17 -4.89 10.74
CA SER A 102 -0.17 -3.87 11.73
C SER A 102 -1.46 -4.19 12.50
N LEU A 103 -2.49 -4.73 11.84
CA LEU A 103 -3.74 -5.14 12.50
C LEU A 103 -3.51 -6.29 13.48
N THR A 104 -2.65 -7.24 13.11
CA THR A 104 -2.33 -8.41 13.93
C THR A 104 -1.56 -8.02 15.20
N GLU A 105 -0.60 -7.12 15.07
CA GLU A 105 0.18 -6.63 16.21
C GLU A 105 -0.68 -5.78 17.16
N GLU A 106 -1.55 -4.91 16.65
CA GLU A 106 -2.50 -4.16 17.47
C GLU A 106 -3.45 -5.07 18.27
N ALA A 107 -3.93 -6.16 17.65
CA ALA A 107 -4.79 -7.13 18.32
C ALA A 107 -4.07 -7.87 19.45
N LYS A 108 -2.83 -8.33 19.20
CA LYS A 108 -1.98 -8.96 20.24
C LYS A 108 -1.68 -8.01 21.39
N GLN A 109 -1.43 -6.75 21.08
CA GLN A 109 -1.10 -5.74 22.08
C GLN A 109 -2.31 -5.43 22.99
N LYS A 110 -3.51 -5.29 22.41
CA LYS A 110 -4.76 -5.15 23.19
C LYS A 110 -5.03 -6.36 24.09
N GLU A 111 -4.80 -7.58 23.59
CA GLU A 111 -4.97 -8.80 24.40
C GLU A 111 -3.96 -8.87 25.56
N ALA A 112 -2.70 -8.48 25.32
CA ALA A 112 -1.67 -8.41 26.35
C ALA A 112 -2.01 -7.36 27.42
N GLU A 113 -2.51 -6.19 27.02
CA GLU A 113 -2.98 -5.15 27.92
C GLU A 113 -4.17 -5.61 28.77
N GLN A 114 -5.15 -6.31 28.17
CA GLN A 114 -6.29 -6.88 28.89
C GLN A 114 -5.86 -7.96 29.89
N LYS A 115 -4.96 -8.87 29.50
CA LYS A 115 -4.42 -9.90 30.40
C LYS A 115 -3.67 -9.27 31.56
N LYS A 116 -2.86 -8.23 31.29
CA LYS A 116 -2.13 -7.50 32.33
C LYS A 116 -3.09 -6.79 33.29
N PHE A 117 -4.09 -6.08 32.77
CA PHE A 117 -5.12 -5.41 33.56
C PHE A 117 -5.90 -6.40 34.45
N LEU A 118 -6.28 -7.55 33.90
CA LEU A 118 -6.93 -8.63 34.65
C LEU A 118 -6.00 -9.15 35.75
N MET A 119 -4.75 -9.48 35.44
CA MET A 119 -3.75 -9.93 36.43
C MET A 119 -3.54 -8.92 37.56
N ASP A 120 -3.39 -7.63 37.24
CA ASP A 120 -3.21 -6.56 38.22
C ASP A 120 -4.44 -6.43 39.14
N THR A 121 -5.65 -6.56 38.57
CA THR A 121 -6.91 -6.56 39.33
C THR A 121 -7.02 -7.78 40.25
N PHE A 122 -6.60 -8.96 39.78
CA PHE A 122 -6.60 -10.18 40.60
C PHE A 122 -5.59 -10.11 41.75
N LEU A 123 -4.41 -9.53 41.52
CA LEU A 123 -3.37 -9.37 42.53
C LEU A 123 -3.79 -8.39 43.63
N GLN A 124 -4.45 -7.28 43.29
CA GLN A 124 -4.96 -6.29 44.25
C GLN A 124 -6.07 -6.84 45.17
N ARG A 125 -6.79 -7.88 44.75
CA ARG A 125 -7.85 -8.53 45.56
C ARG A 125 -7.31 -9.57 46.55
N LYS A 126 -6.07 -10.04 46.40
CA LYS A 126 -5.46 -11.05 47.29
C LYS A 126 -4.68 -10.46 48.46
N THR A 127 -4.42 -9.15 48.45
CA THR A 127 -3.66 -8.43 49.50
C THR A 127 -4.54 -7.72 50.53
N LYS A 128 -5.85 -8.01 50.54
CA LYS A 128 -6.84 -7.50 51.49
C LYS A 128 -7.45 -8.66 52.28
#